data_AF-A0A6A5Z1R4-F1
#
_entry.id   AF-A0A6A5Z1R4-F1
#
_cell.length_a   1.000
_cell.length_b   1.000
_cell.length_c   1.000
_cell.angle_alpha   90.00
_cell.angle_beta   90.00
_cell.angle_gamma   90.00
#
_symmetry.space_group_name_H-M   'P 1'
#
loop_
_entity.id
_entity.type
_entity.pdbx_description
1 polymer ?
#
loop_
_entity_poly.entity_id
_entity_poly.type
_entity_poly.pdbx_seq_one_letter_code
_entity_poly.pdbx_strand_id
1 'polypeptide(L)'
;MPPKRALFSLNVDSNAEHLYQRIDDHNKERTTVTETKDPVHGHTSLQVLTKPFEKEVERQVQRVTNTTPPTSDSNPPEPHIHLQHPTLPIPTMADAPKLRIAIGCDEAGVSYKKAIIKDFESHPRVESVTDVGVPESADKTAYPHIAVDAAQLVASGKADRALLICGTGLGVAISANKVPGIRAVTAHDSFSVERAILSNDAQVLCMGERVIGAELARRLAKEWLGYTFDKTSASAKKVAAIMEHEEKNYAALKKESTQGPAC
;
A
#
# COMPACT_ATOMS: atom_id res chain seq x y z
N MET A 1 29.86 -0.58 16.07
CA MET A 1 29.11 0.67 16.31
C MET A 1 27.69 0.50 15.79
N PRO A 2 26.65 1.00 16.47
CA PRO A 2 25.30 1.01 15.93
C PRO A 2 25.23 1.89 14.66
N PRO A 3 24.34 1.59 13.70
CA PRO A 3 24.19 2.40 12.50
C PRO A 3 23.73 3.81 12.87
N LYS A 4 24.40 4.83 12.32
CA LYS A 4 23.99 6.22 12.48
C LYS A 4 22.62 6.40 11.83
N ARG A 5 21.59 6.70 12.62
CA ARG A 5 20.24 7.03 12.14
C ARG A 5 20.07 8.55 12.22
N ALA A 6 19.53 9.14 11.16
CA ALA A 6 19.09 10.53 11.14
C ALA A 6 17.59 10.52 10.79
N LEU A 7 16.79 11.21 11.61
CA LEU A 7 15.36 11.41 11.38
C LEU A 7 15.20 12.82 10.83
N PHE A 8 14.51 12.95 9.69
CA PHE A 8 14.23 14.24 9.09
C PHE A 8 12.72 14.40 8.99
N SER A 9 12.16 15.50 9.50
CA SER A 9 10.74 15.85 9.36
C SER A 9 10.61 17.20 8.67
N LEU A 10 9.65 17.30 7.76
CA LEU A 10 9.26 18.56 7.13
C LEU A 10 7.78 18.77 7.44
N ASN A 11 7.48 19.76 8.27
CA ASN A 11 6.11 20.17 8.56
C ASN A 11 5.76 21.34 7.64
N VAL A 12 4.78 21.14 6.76
CA VAL A 12 4.26 22.18 5.88
C VAL A 12 2.84 22.50 6.35
N ASP A 13 2.65 23.67 6.94
CA ASP A 13 1.33 24.20 7.24
C ASP A 13 0.86 25.03 6.04
N SER A 14 -0.29 24.68 5.47
CA SER A 14 -0.84 25.32 4.27
C SER A 14 -1.31 26.76 4.48
N ASN A 15 -1.38 27.22 5.74
CA ASN A 15 -1.82 28.57 6.10
C ASN A 15 -0.72 29.43 6.76
N ALA A 16 0.53 28.96 6.80
CA ALA A 16 1.61 29.69 7.45
C ALA A 16 2.18 30.81 6.55
N GLU A 17 2.28 32.02 7.07
CA GLU A 17 2.96 33.15 6.42
C GLU A 17 4.48 32.90 6.23
N HIS A 18 5.03 31.97 7.03
CA HIS A 18 6.44 31.58 7.05
C HIS A 18 6.59 30.06 7.14
N LEU A 19 7.57 29.51 6.41
CA LEU A 19 7.94 28.09 6.53
C LEU A 19 9.08 27.93 7.54
N TYR A 20 8.87 27.04 8.51
CA TYR A 20 9.88 26.66 9.49
C TYR A 20 10.42 25.27 9.18
N GLN A 21 11.71 25.17 8.84
CA GLN A 21 12.39 23.88 8.74
C GLN A 21 13.18 23.61 10.02
N ARG A 22 12.75 22.61 10.78
CA ARG A 22 13.45 22.14 11.99
C ARG A 22 14.19 20.85 11.67
N ILE A 23 15.49 20.82 11.91
CA ILE A 23 16.33 19.64 11.75
C ILE A 23 16.88 19.27 13.14
N ASP A 24 16.48 18.11 13.64
CA ASP A 24 16.94 17.56 14.92
C ASP A 24 18.02 16.49 14.68
N ASP A 25 19.29 16.80 14.99
CA ASP A 25 20.40 15.84 14.95
C ASP A 25 20.55 15.15 16.31
N HIS A 26 19.91 13.98 16.44
CA HIS A 26 19.93 13.19 17.67
C HIS A 26 21.31 12.64 18.05
N ASN A 27 22.30 12.65 17.16
CA ASN A 27 23.67 12.20 17.50
C ASN A 27 24.49 13.31 18.18
N LYS A 28 24.03 14.57 18.13
CA LYS A 28 24.77 15.73 18.66
C LYS A 28 23.96 16.57 19.65
N GLU A 29 22.76 16.13 20.03
CA GLU A 29 21.79 16.91 20.81
C GLU A 29 21.63 18.36 20.31
N ARG A 30 21.71 18.54 18.98
CA ARG A 30 21.73 19.86 18.35
C ARG A 30 20.55 20.00 17.41
N THR A 31 19.70 20.97 17.70
CA THR A 31 18.62 21.40 16.80
C THR A 31 19.08 22.59 15.97
N THR A 32 18.92 22.52 14.65
CA THR A 32 19.11 23.66 13.76
C THR A 32 17.76 24.03 13.16
N VAL A 33 17.33 25.28 13.38
CA VAL A 33 16.09 25.83 12.80
C VAL A 33 16.50 26.77 11.68
N THR A 34 15.97 26.53 10.49
CA THR A 34 16.15 27.41 9.33
C THR A 34 14.80 28.03 8.99
N GLU A 35 14.74 29.35 9.03
CA GLU A 35 13.55 30.14 8.70
C GLU A 35 13.72 30.77 7.33
N THR A 36 12.76 30.55 6.43
CA THR A 36 12.71 31.24 5.13
C THR A 36 11.96 32.56 5.30
N LYS A 37 12.58 33.67 4.88
CA LYS A 37 12.00 35.03 5.00
C LYS A 37 10.99 35.40 3.91
N ASP A 38 10.76 34.53 2.93
CA ASP A 38 9.91 34.82 1.77
C ASP A 38 8.44 34.41 2.03
N PRO A 39 7.44 35.23 1.66
CA PRO A 39 6.03 34.93 1.89
C PRO A 39 5.53 33.77 1.00
N VAL A 40 4.80 32.83 1.61
CA VAL A 40 4.35 31.56 0.99
C VAL A 40 2.97 31.69 0.29
N HIS A 41 2.68 32.84 -0.33
CA HIS A 41 1.40 33.04 -1.04
C HIS A 41 1.53 32.82 -2.55
N GLY A 42 0.67 31.96 -3.10
CA GLY A 42 0.42 31.82 -4.55
C GLY A 42 1.55 31.14 -5.32
N HIS A 43 1.48 29.81 -5.45
CA HIS A 43 2.43 28.97 -6.20
C HIS A 43 3.87 28.94 -5.66
N THR A 44 4.05 28.48 -4.43
CA THR A 44 5.38 28.04 -3.99
C THR A 44 5.77 26.77 -4.75
N SER A 45 6.79 26.86 -5.61
CA SER A 45 7.38 25.69 -6.25
C SER A 45 7.92 24.75 -5.18
N LEU A 46 7.45 23.49 -5.18
CA LEU A 46 7.94 22.44 -4.27
C LEU A 46 9.47 22.32 -4.30
N GLN A 47 10.11 22.65 -5.43
CA GLN A 47 11.56 22.66 -5.52
C GLN A 47 12.24 23.67 -4.60
N VAL A 48 11.60 24.81 -4.29
CA VAL A 48 12.13 25.80 -3.34
C VAL A 48 12.07 25.26 -1.91
N LEU A 49 11.02 24.48 -1.61
CA LEU A 49 10.81 23.83 -0.31
C LEU A 49 11.73 22.62 -0.10
N THR A 50 11.96 21.80 -1.14
CA THR A 50 12.67 20.53 -1.00
C THR A 50 14.17 20.62 -1.26
N LYS A 51 14.66 21.54 -2.11
CA LYS A 51 16.10 21.62 -2.44
C LYS A 51 17.01 21.83 -1.22
N PRO A 52 16.70 22.69 -0.24
CA PRO A 52 17.52 22.83 0.96
C PRO A 52 17.56 21.54 1.80
N PHE A 53 16.43 20.84 1.87
CA PHE A 53 16.30 19.55 2.56
C PHE A 53 17.11 18.45 1.85
N GLU A 54 16.94 18.30 0.54
CA GLU A 54 17.68 17.35 -0.31
C GLU A 54 19.19 17.54 -0.16
N LYS A 55 19.66 18.79 -0.23
CA LYS A 55 21.08 19.14 -0.07
C LYS A 55 21.63 18.76 1.32
N GLU A 56 20.83 18.91 2.37
CA GLU A 56 21.24 18.52 3.71
C GLU A 56 21.29 17.00 3.87
N VAL A 57 20.31 16.27 3.32
CA VAL A 57 20.29 14.81 3.30
C VAL A 57 21.52 14.27 2.56
N GLU A 58 21.80 14.76 1.35
CA GLU A 58 22.98 14.38 0.56
C GLU A 58 24.28 14.64 1.34
N ARG A 59 24.41 15.82 1.97
CA ARG A 59 25.59 16.15 2.78
C ARG A 59 25.80 15.18 3.94
N GLN A 60 24.73 14.76 4.61
CA GLN A 60 24.81 13.83 5.73
C GLN A 60 25.10 12.39 5.25
N VAL A 61 24.52 11.97 4.12
CA VAL A 61 24.87 10.70 3.46
C VAL A 61 26.37 10.68 3.12
N GLN A 62 26.88 11.75 2.49
CA GLN A 62 28.28 11.84 2.10
C GLN A 62 29.24 11.79 3.31
N ARG A 63 28.82 12.33 4.47
CA ARG A 63 29.58 12.25 5.73
C ARG A 63 29.61 10.86 6.34
N VAL A 64 28.63 10.02 6.04
CA VAL A 64 28.60 8.62 6.47
C VAL A 64 29.42 7.75 5.52
N THR A 65 29.41 8.05 4.22
CA THR A 65 30.16 7.28 3.21
C THR A 65 31.66 7.64 3.16
N ASN A 66 32.04 8.89 3.43
CA ASN A 66 33.43 9.36 3.33
C ASN A 66 34.26 9.18 4.63
N THR A 67 33.77 8.44 5.63
CA THR A 67 34.56 8.13 6.86
C THR A 67 35.43 6.88 6.77
N THR A 68 35.60 6.30 5.58
CA THR A 68 36.63 5.28 5.33
C THR A 68 37.84 5.95 4.68
N PRO A 69 39.04 5.96 5.28
CA PRO A 69 40.21 6.60 4.69
C PRO A 69 40.70 5.80 3.47
N PRO A 70 41.38 6.44 2.50
CA PRO A 70 42.13 5.71 1.48
C PRO A 70 43.41 5.16 2.12
N THR A 71 43.55 3.83 2.17
CA THR A 71 44.85 3.19 2.47
C THR A 71 45.72 3.20 1.22
N SER A 72 46.95 3.68 1.37
CA SER A 72 48.03 3.70 0.38
C SER A 72 48.43 2.30 -0.10
N ASP A 73 48.83 2.21 -1.36
CA ASP A 73 49.36 1.03 -2.07
C ASP A 73 50.36 0.17 -1.28
N SER A 74 50.10 -1.14 -1.23
CA SER A 74 51.07 -2.26 -1.34
C SER A 74 50.53 -3.57 -0.76
N ASN A 75 49.48 -4.14 -1.36
CA ASN A 75 49.13 -5.56 -1.15
C ASN A 75 49.03 -6.27 -2.50
N PRO A 76 49.53 -7.52 -2.62
CA PRO A 76 49.42 -8.30 -3.85
C PRO A 76 47.94 -8.50 -4.19
N PRO A 77 47.58 -8.64 -5.48
CA PRO A 77 46.19 -8.71 -5.87
C PRO A 77 45.54 -9.91 -5.19
N GLU A 78 44.60 -9.65 -4.28
CA GLU A 78 43.75 -10.70 -3.74
C GLU A 78 43.01 -11.38 -4.89
N PRO A 79 42.82 -12.71 -4.83
CA PRO A 79 42.14 -13.43 -5.90
C PRO A 79 40.76 -12.81 -6.05
N HIS A 80 40.45 -12.35 -7.27
CA HIS A 80 39.13 -11.87 -7.62
C HIS A 80 38.11 -12.97 -7.33
N ILE A 81 37.47 -12.91 -6.16
CA ILE A 81 36.27 -13.70 -5.90
C ILE A 81 35.23 -13.11 -6.82
N HIS A 82 35.04 -13.77 -7.97
CA HIS A 82 33.87 -13.61 -8.80
C HIS A 82 32.68 -14.02 -7.94
N LEU A 83 32.11 -13.05 -7.22
CA LEU A 83 30.75 -13.17 -6.71
C LEU A 83 29.87 -13.23 -7.97
N GLN A 84 29.68 -14.45 -8.49
CA GLN A 84 28.53 -14.76 -9.29
C GLN A 84 27.34 -14.47 -8.38
N HIS A 85 26.82 -13.25 -8.45
CA HIS A 85 25.45 -13.03 -8.06
C HIS A 85 24.65 -14.03 -8.90
N PRO A 86 23.91 -14.97 -8.28
CA PRO A 86 22.92 -15.71 -9.02
C PRO A 86 21.96 -14.64 -9.51
N THR A 87 22.03 -14.27 -10.80
CA THR A 87 20.93 -13.60 -11.45
C THR A 87 19.84 -14.63 -11.52
N LEU A 88 19.11 -14.79 -10.41
CA LEU A 88 17.79 -15.37 -10.46
C LEU A 88 17.06 -14.58 -11.55
N PRO A 89 16.52 -15.25 -12.58
CA PRO A 89 15.82 -14.55 -13.65
C PRO A 89 14.75 -13.68 -12.98
N ILE A 90 14.87 -12.36 -13.15
CA ILE A 90 13.76 -11.47 -12.85
C ILE A 90 12.63 -11.97 -13.75
N PRO A 91 11.51 -12.46 -13.20
CA PRO A 91 10.41 -12.91 -14.03
C PRO A 91 10.04 -11.74 -14.93
N THR A 92 10.25 -11.91 -16.23
CA THR A 92 9.73 -10.94 -17.18
C THR A 92 8.22 -10.82 -16.95
N MET A 93 7.66 -9.62 -17.13
CA MET A 93 6.23 -9.35 -16.96
C MET A 93 5.29 -10.35 -17.66
N ALA A 94 5.81 -11.15 -18.60
CA ALA A 94 5.09 -12.13 -19.40
C ALA A 94 4.60 -13.36 -18.61
N ASP A 95 5.22 -13.73 -17.46
CA ASP A 95 4.93 -15.01 -16.78
C ASP A 95 4.14 -14.87 -15.46
N ALA A 96 3.78 -13.65 -15.04
CA ALA A 96 2.94 -13.48 -13.85
C ALA A 96 1.48 -13.86 -14.17
N PRO A 97 0.81 -14.67 -13.33
CA PRO A 97 -0.59 -15.03 -13.56
C PRO A 97 -1.45 -13.77 -13.59
N LYS A 98 -2.35 -13.70 -14.58
CA LYS A 98 -3.32 -12.61 -14.68
C LYS A 98 -4.36 -12.73 -13.56
N LEU A 99 -4.84 -11.59 -13.07
CA LEU A 99 -5.77 -11.48 -11.97
C LEU A 99 -7.20 -11.26 -12.47
N ARG A 100 -8.16 -12.02 -11.94
CA ARG A 100 -9.59 -11.76 -12.04
C ARG A 100 -10.00 -10.85 -10.89
N ILE A 101 -10.58 -9.70 -11.20
CA ILE A 101 -10.84 -8.65 -10.21
C ILE A 101 -12.34 -8.42 -10.08
N ALA A 102 -12.87 -8.51 -8.86
CA ALA A 102 -14.16 -7.95 -8.55
C ALA A 102 -14.01 -6.45 -8.21
N ILE A 103 -14.94 -5.61 -8.64
CA ILE A 103 -14.91 -4.19 -8.27
C ILE A 103 -16.31 -3.71 -7.90
N GLY A 104 -16.40 -2.89 -6.86
CA GLY A 104 -17.68 -2.36 -6.41
C GLY A 104 -17.56 -1.03 -5.67
N CYS A 105 -18.67 -0.31 -5.58
CA CYS A 105 -18.78 0.91 -4.81
C CYS A 105 -20.20 1.17 -4.28
N ASP A 106 -20.32 2.04 -3.29
CA ASP A 106 -21.59 2.73 -3.01
C ASP A 106 -21.75 3.96 -3.93
N GLU A 107 -22.79 4.77 -3.72
CA GLU A 107 -23.07 5.93 -4.56
C GLU A 107 -21.92 6.95 -4.63
N ALA A 108 -21.08 6.99 -3.59
CA ALA A 108 -20.01 7.95 -3.45
C ALA A 108 -18.74 7.55 -4.21
N GLY A 109 -18.62 6.29 -4.64
CA GLY A 109 -17.42 5.76 -5.32
C GLY A 109 -17.56 5.56 -6.83
N VAL A 110 -18.71 5.91 -7.42
CA VAL A 110 -19.06 5.57 -8.82
C VAL A 110 -18.07 6.17 -9.82
N SER A 111 -17.65 7.42 -9.60
CA SER A 111 -16.73 8.11 -10.50
C SER A 111 -15.37 7.41 -10.54
N TYR A 112 -14.80 7.11 -9.36
CA TYR A 112 -13.50 6.43 -9.28
C TYR A 112 -13.59 5.00 -9.79
N LYS A 113 -14.68 4.28 -9.48
CA LYS A 113 -14.91 2.92 -9.96
C LYS A 113 -14.87 2.85 -11.48
N LYS A 114 -15.64 3.71 -12.16
CA LYS A 114 -15.70 3.77 -13.63
C LYS A 114 -14.31 4.07 -14.24
N ALA A 115 -13.56 5.00 -13.66
CA ALA A 115 -12.21 5.32 -14.14
C ALA A 115 -11.22 4.15 -13.98
N ILE A 116 -11.28 3.44 -12.86
CA ILE A 116 -10.37 2.33 -12.56
C ILE A 116 -10.75 1.06 -13.34
N ILE A 117 -12.04 0.81 -13.62
CA ILE A 117 -12.47 -0.28 -14.54
C ILE A 117 -11.75 -0.13 -15.88
N LYS A 118 -11.78 1.07 -16.47
CA LYS A 118 -11.12 1.35 -17.75
C LYS A 118 -9.60 1.11 -17.69
N ASP A 119 -8.96 1.47 -16.57
CA ASP A 119 -7.54 1.19 -16.35
C ASP A 119 -7.28 -0.32 -16.26
N PHE A 120 -8.12 -1.08 -15.56
CA PHE A 120 -7.98 -2.52 -15.39
C PHE A 120 -8.21 -3.29 -16.68
N GLU A 121 -9.24 -2.95 -17.45
CA GLU A 121 -9.55 -3.59 -18.74
C GLU A 121 -8.41 -3.48 -19.76
N SER A 122 -7.56 -2.45 -19.65
CA SER A 122 -6.39 -2.25 -20.52
C SER A 122 -5.07 -2.76 -19.91
N HIS A 123 -5.08 -3.24 -18.66
CA HIS A 123 -3.86 -3.59 -17.95
C HIS A 123 -3.46 -5.06 -18.17
N PRO A 124 -2.20 -5.36 -18.56
CA PRO A 124 -1.80 -6.71 -18.98
C PRO A 124 -1.86 -7.78 -17.88
N ARG A 125 -1.84 -7.37 -16.60
CA ARG A 125 -1.97 -8.26 -15.43
C ARG A 125 -3.41 -8.56 -15.04
N VAL A 126 -4.42 -8.04 -15.75
CA VAL A 126 -5.83 -8.27 -15.46
C VAL A 126 -6.40 -9.20 -16.53
N GLU A 127 -7.05 -10.28 -16.09
CA GLU A 127 -7.75 -11.22 -16.98
C GLU A 127 -9.17 -10.76 -17.25
N SER A 128 -9.91 -10.40 -16.20
CA SER A 128 -11.30 -9.99 -16.28
C SER A 128 -11.66 -9.08 -15.11
N VAL A 129 -12.60 -8.17 -15.32
CA VAL A 129 -13.20 -7.33 -14.29
C VAL A 129 -14.67 -7.69 -14.13
N THR A 130 -15.10 -7.97 -12.90
CA THR A 130 -16.52 -8.18 -12.54
C THR A 130 -17.00 -7.00 -11.70
N ASP A 131 -17.83 -6.13 -12.28
CA ASP A 131 -18.45 -5.02 -11.57
C ASP A 131 -19.69 -5.50 -10.80
N VAL A 132 -19.64 -5.44 -9.47
CA VAL A 132 -20.75 -5.83 -8.58
C VAL A 132 -21.68 -4.67 -8.26
N GLY A 133 -21.46 -3.50 -8.86
CA GLY A 133 -22.26 -2.29 -8.63
C GLY A 133 -21.70 -1.38 -7.53
N VAL A 134 -22.34 -0.26 -7.22
CA VAL A 134 -23.55 0.26 -7.87
C VAL A 134 -23.23 0.89 -9.24
N PRO A 135 -24.14 0.83 -10.23
CA PRO A 135 -23.86 1.33 -11.58
C PRO A 135 -23.83 2.87 -11.68
N GLU A 136 -24.66 3.55 -10.87
CA GLU A 136 -24.87 5.00 -10.92
C GLU A 136 -25.06 5.58 -9.51
N SER A 137 -24.70 6.85 -9.29
CA SER A 137 -24.78 7.51 -7.97
C SER A 137 -26.22 7.74 -7.46
N ALA A 138 -27.23 7.52 -8.31
CA ALA A 138 -28.63 7.55 -7.92
C ALA A 138 -29.03 6.29 -7.12
N ASP A 139 -28.33 5.17 -7.31
CA ASP A 139 -28.54 3.94 -6.56
C ASP A 139 -28.13 4.15 -5.09
N LYS A 140 -28.99 3.76 -4.16
CA LYS A 140 -28.80 3.93 -2.71
C LYS A 140 -28.59 2.62 -1.97
N THR A 141 -28.18 1.57 -2.70
CA THR A 141 -27.79 0.30 -2.11
C THR A 141 -26.68 0.53 -1.09
N ALA A 142 -26.92 0.09 0.15
CA ALA A 142 -25.96 0.29 1.21
C ALA A 142 -24.66 -0.48 0.93
N TYR A 143 -23.53 0.16 1.20
CA TYR A 143 -22.19 -0.37 0.97
C TYR A 143 -21.91 -1.80 1.49
N PRO A 144 -22.55 -2.30 2.59
CA PRO A 144 -22.27 -3.65 3.06
C PRO A 144 -22.64 -4.73 2.04
N HIS A 145 -23.74 -4.56 1.30
CA HIS A 145 -24.16 -5.54 0.30
C HIS A 145 -23.12 -5.69 -0.81
N ILE A 146 -22.72 -4.55 -1.39
CA ILE A 146 -21.69 -4.49 -2.44
C ILE A 146 -20.35 -5.07 -1.96
N ALA A 147 -19.93 -4.71 -0.74
CA ALA A 147 -18.69 -5.20 -0.16
C ALA A 147 -18.69 -6.72 0.06
N VAL A 148 -19.80 -7.26 0.57
CA VAL A 148 -19.96 -8.70 0.81
C VAL A 148 -20.03 -9.46 -0.51
N ASP A 149 -20.76 -8.98 -1.51
CA ASP A 149 -20.87 -9.63 -2.82
C ASP A 149 -19.49 -9.75 -3.49
N ALA A 150 -18.70 -8.67 -3.52
CA ALA A 150 -17.34 -8.71 -4.05
C ALA A 150 -16.42 -9.65 -3.25
N ALA A 151 -16.50 -9.61 -1.93
CA ALA A 151 -15.70 -10.46 -1.05
C ALA A 151 -16.06 -11.95 -1.21
N GLN A 152 -17.33 -12.29 -1.44
CA GLN A 152 -17.78 -13.65 -1.70
C GLN A 152 -17.28 -14.19 -3.05
N LEU A 153 -17.16 -13.34 -4.08
CA LEU A 153 -16.53 -13.74 -5.34
C LEU A 153 -15.08 -14.16 -5.13
N VAL A 154 -14.34 -13.44 -4.27
CA VAL A 154 -12.98 -13.80 -3.91
C VAL A 154 -12.95 -15.08 -3.07
N ALA A 155 -13.77 -15.18 -2.03
CA ALA A 155 -13.80 -16.35 -1.14
C ALA A 155 -14.18 -17.65 -1.87
N SER A 156 -15.04 -17.56 -2.88
CA SER A 156 -15.46 -18.70 -3.72
C SER A 156 -14.50 -19.01 -4.87
N GLY A 157 -13.42 -18.24 -5.04
CA GLY A 157 -12.44 -18.42 -6.11
C GLY A 157 -12.92 -17.99 -7.50
N LYS A 158 -14.01 -17.24 -7.59
CA LYS A 158 -14.50 -16.63 -8.85
C LYS A 158 -13.73 -15.36 -9.22
N ALA A 159 -13.14 -14.70 -8.23
CA ALA A 159 -12.17 -13.62 -8.40
C ALA A 159 -10.93 -13.91 -7.55
N ASP A 160 -9.79 -13.34 -7.92
CA ASP A 160 -8.54 -13.46 -7.15
C ASP A 160 -8.41 -12.32 -6.14
N ARG A 161 -8.94 -11.14 -6.48
CA ARG A 161 -8.93 -9.95 -5.64
C ARG A 161 -10.19 -9.10 -5.83
N ALA A 162 -10.45 -8.18 -4.90
CA ALA A 162 -11.48 -7.17 -5.06
C ALA A 162 -10.99 -5.74 -4.76
N LEU A 163 -11.52 -4.77 -5.51
CA LEU A 163 -11.33 -3.34 -5.25
C LEU A 163 -12.67 -2.72 -4.85
N LEU A 164 -12.74 -2.09 -3.68
CA LEU A 164 -13.95 -1.47 -3.16
C LEU A 164 -13.77 0.02 -2.93
N ILE A 165 -14.76 0.81 -3.31
CA ILE A 165 -14.69 2.27 -3.21
C ILE A 165 -15.94 2.79 -2.52
N CYS A 166 -15.79 3.61 -1.49
CA CYS A 166 -16.91 4.38 -0.95
C CYS A 166 -16.44 5.78 -0.57
N GLY A 167 -17.22 6.53 0.21
CA GLY A 167 -16.79 7.84 0.68
C GLY A 167 -15.41 7.83 1.36
N THR A 168 -15.17 6.89 2.29
CA THR A 168 -13.91 6.81 3.07
C THR A 168 -13.10 5.53 2.85
N GLY A 169 -13.70 4.50 2.24
CA GLY A 169 -13.15 3.14 2.16
C GLY A 169 -13.34 2.29 3.42
N LEU A 170 -13.71 2.91 4.56
CA LEU A 170 -13.75 2.22 5.85
C LEU A 170 -14.90 1.21 5.95
N GLY A 171 -16.12 1.63 5.61
CA GLY A 171 -17.31 0.79 5.75
C GLY A 171 -17.21 -0.49 4.91
N VAL A 172 -16.79 -0.35 3.65
CA VAL A 172 -16.60 -1.49 2.74
C VAL A 172 -15.51 -2.44 3.23
N ALA A 173 -14.41 -1.93 3.81
CA ALA A 173 -13.37 -2.77 4.41
C ALA A 173 -13.89 -3.54 5.62
N ILE A 174 -14.65 -2.87 6.51
CA ILE A 174 -15.26 -3.51 7.69
C ILE A 174 -16.21 -4.63 7.25
N SER A 175 -17.08 -4.37 6.27
CA SER A 175 -18.04 -5.34 5.76
C SER A 175 -17.39 -6.53 5.04
N ALA A 176 -16.41 -6.29 4.17
CA ALA A 176 -15.70 -7.35 3.47
C ALA A 176 -14.95 -8.29 4.41
N ASN A 177 -14.35 -7.78 5.50
CA ASN A 177 -13.71 -8.59 6.55
C ASN A 177 -14.69 -9.46 7.36
N LYS A 178 -16.02 -9.32 7.17
CA LYS A 178 -17.00 -10.25 7.77
C LYS A 178 -17.23 -11.50 6.93
N VAL A 179 -16.69 -11.55 5.71
CA VAL A 179 -16.74 -12.76 4.88
C VAL A 179 -15.58 -13.69 5.29
N PRO A 180 -15.85 -14.94 5.70
CA PRO A 180 -14.80 -15.86 6.11
C PRO A 180 -13.73 -16.04 5.05
N GLY A 181 -12.45 -16.04 5.44
CA GLY A 181 -11.32 -16.18 4.52
C GLY A 181 -10.83 -14.87 3.92
N ILE A 182 -11.55 -13.76 4.07
CA ILE A 182 -11.27 -12.48 3.43
C ILE A 182 -10.53 -11.52 4.36
N ARG A 183 -9.50 -10.88 3.82
CA ARG A 183 -8.77 -9.79 4.47
C ARG A 183 -8.89 -8.56 3.59
N ALA A 184 -9.53 -7.53 4.13
CA ALA A 184 -9.78 -6.26 3.47
C ALA A 184 -9.12 -5.11 4.21
N VAL A 185 -8.53 -4.17 3.48
CA VAL A 185 -7.85 -3.00 4.05
C VAL A 185 -8.29 -1.73 3.36
N THR A 186 -8.35 -0.62 4.09
CA THR A 186 -8.34 0.71 3.49
C THR A 186 -6.89 1.18 3.40
N ALA A 187 -6.40 1.53 2.21
CA ALA A 187 -5.03 2.02 2.02
C ALA A 187 -5.01 3.18 1.02
N HIS A 188 -4.33 4.26 1.39
CA HIS A 188 -4.33 5.55 0.68
C HIS A 188 -2.92 6.05 0.33
N ASP A 189 -1.92 5.17 0.46
CA ASP A 189 -0.52 5.43 0.13
C ASP A 189 0.16 4.15 -0.39
N SER A 190 1.24 4.31 -1.17
CA SER A 190 1.93 3.20 -1.82
C SER A 190 2.51 2.19 -0.85
N PHE A 191 2.99 2.63 0.32
CA PHE A 191 3.58 1.73 1.30
C PHE A 191 2.49 0.84 1.91
N SER A 192 1.37 1.41 2.32
CA SER A 192 0.24 0.63 2.83
C SER A 192 -0.32 -0.33 1.77
N VAL A 193 -0.38 0.07 0.50
CA VAL A 193 -0.81 -0.81 -0.60
C VAL A 193 0.16 -1.97 -0.83
N GLU A 194 1.47 -1.72 -0.80
CA GLU A 194 2.47 -2.79 -0.84
C GLU A 194 2.29 -3.76 0.33
N ARG A 195 2.19 -3.23 1.55
CA ARG A 195 2.07 -4.05 2.76
C ARG A 195 0.72 -4.77 2.84
N ALA A 196 -0.33 -4.26 2.21
CA ALA A 196 -1.60 -4.96 2.08
C ALA A 196 -1.37 -6.36 1.48
N ILE A 197 -0.55 -6.47 0.44
CA ILE A 197 -0.20 -7.75 -0.16
C ILE A 197 0.94 -8.42 0.61
N LEU A 198 2.12 -7.81 0.68
CA LEU A 198 3.36 -8.48 1.12
C LEU A 198 3.40 -8.81 2.63
N SER A 199 2.57 -8.17 3.45
CA SER A 199 2.42 -8.53 4.88
C SER A 199 1.13 -9.26 5.18
N ASN A 200 0.02 -8.81 4.60
CA ASN A 200 -1.31 -9.19 5.09
C ASN A 200 -2.03 -10.17 4.16
N ASP A 201 -1.48 -10.44 2.97
CA ASP A 201 -2.16 -11.23 1.94
C ASP A 201 -3.62 -10.75 1.74
N ALA A 202 -3.83 -9.43 1.75
CA ALA A 202 -5.14 -8.83 1.72
C ALA A 202 -5.69 -8.84 0.30
N GLN A 203 -6.70 -9.68 0.07
CA GLN A 203 -7.30 -9.84 -1.25
C GLN A 203 -8.18 -8.65 -1.63
N VAL A 204 -8.60 -7.84 -0.66
CA VAL A 204 -9.51 -6.72 -0.88
C VAL A 204 -8.83 -5.39 -0.52
N LEU A 205 -8.69 -4.52 -1.52
CA LEU A 205 -8.23 -3.14 -1.35
C LEU A 205 -9.45 -2.21 -1.34
N CYS A 206 -9.50 -1.30 -0.37
CA CYS A 206 -10.56 -0.30 -0.23
C CYS A 206 -10.00 1.12 -0.31
N MET A 207 -10.72 2.02 -0.98
CA MET A 207 -10.33 3.42 -1.14
C MET A 207 -11.51 4.36 -0.86
N GLY A 208 -11.19 5.60 -0.48
CA GLY A 208 -12.15 6.64 -0.15
C GLY A 208 -12.16 7.74 -1.19
N GLU A 209 -13.22 7.83 -2.00
CA GLU A 209 -13.34 8.85 -3.05
C GLU A 209 -13.35 10.28 -2.46
N ARG A 210 -13.87 10.47 -1.24
CA ARG A 210 -13.87 11.78 -0.56
C ARG A 210 -12.58 12.06 0.21
N VAL A 211 -11.60 11.15 0.17
CA VAL A 211 -10.38 11.22 0.99
C VAL A 211 -9.13 11.41 0.13
N ILE A 212 -9.01 10.66 -0.97
CA ILE A 212 -7.86 10.73 -1.88
C ILE A 212 -8.26 11.21 -3.27
N GLY A 213 -7.32 11.83 -3.98
CA GLY A 213 -7.52 12.25 -5.37
C GLY A 213 -7.55 11.09 -6.37
N ALA A 214 -8.26 11.27 -7.49
CA ALA A 214 -8.52 10.22 -8.49
C ALA A 214 -7.23 9.63 -9.08
N GLU A 215 -6.28 10.48 -9.44
CA GLU A 215 -5.01 10.03 -10.03
C GLU A 215 -4.16 9.23 -9.05
N LEU A 216 -4.20 9.58 -7.76
CA LEU A 216 -3.55 8.77 -6.72
C LEU A 216 -4.25 7.41 -6.58
N ALA A 217 -5.58 7.38 -6.51
CA ALA A 217 -6.35 6.13 -6.44
C ALA A 217 -6.04 5.20 -7.62
N ARG A 218 -6.00 5.73 -8.85
CA ARG A 218 -5.65 4.99 -10.07
C ARG A 218 -4.21 4.46 -10.03
N ARG A 219 -3.26 5.25 -9.55
CA ARG A 219 -1.86 4.82 -9.38
C ARG A 219 -1.75 3.69 -8.36
N LEU A 220 -2.36 3.84 -7.19
CA LEU A 220 -2.34 2.85 -6.11
C LEU A 220 -2.99 1.53 -6.56
N ALA A 221 -4.12 1.60 -7.27
CA ALA A 221 -4.77 0.44 -7.85
C ALA A 221 -3.84 -0.32 -8.83
N LYS A 222 -3.04 0.39 -9.63
CA LYS A 222 -2.06 -0.21 -10.55
C LYS A 222 -0.86 -0.83 -9.82
N GLU A 223 -0.31 -0.14 -8.82
CA GLU A 223 0.79 -0.65 -7.99
C GLU A 223 0.38 -1.95 -7.28
N TRP A 224 -0.83 -1.98 -6.73
CA TRP A 224 -1.41 -3.14 -6.06
C TRP A 224 -1.38 -4.42 -6.92
N LEU A 225 -1.67 -4.32 -8.22
CA LEU A 225 -1.62 -5.45 -9.16
C LEU A 225 -0.21 -6.06 -9.32
N GLY A 226 0.83 -5.28 -9.02
CA GLY A 226 2.22 -5.68 -9.18
C GLY A 226 2.78 -6.52 -8.03
N TYR A 227 2.14 -6.51 -6.86
CA TYR A 227 2.63 -7.23 -5.69
C TYR A 227 2.05 -8.65 -5.63
N THR A 228 2.85 -9.62 -5.19
CA THR A 228 2.42 -11.01 -4.96
C THR A 228 2.87 -11.47 -3.59
N PHE A 229 1.96 -12.09 -2.83
CA PHE A 229 2.26 -12.57 -1.49
C PHE A 229 3.09 -13.85 -1.53
N ASP A 230 4.15 -13.90 -0.71
CA ASP A 230 4.95 -15.11 -0.49
C ASP A 230 4.41 -15.90 0.70
N LYS A 231 3.81 -17.06 0.40
CA LYS A 231 3.24 -17.98 1.38
C LYS A 231 4.28 -18.66 2.28
N THR A 232 5.57 -18.55 1.96
CA THR A 232 6.68 -19.08 2.77
C THR A 232 7.32 -18.02 3.68
N SER A 233 6.89 -16.76 3.55
CA SER A 233 7.46 -15.63 4.29
C SER A 233 7.15 -15.65 5.79
N ALA A 234 7.90 -14.85 6.56
CA ALA A 234 7.61 -14.62 7.98
C ALA A 234 6.22 -14.00 8.21
N SER A 235 5.72 -13.22 7.24
CA SER A 235 4.38 -12.64 7.27
C SER A 235 3.29 -13.72 7.21
N ALA A 236 3.50 -14.82 6.48
CA ALA A 236 2.55 -15.92 6.37
C ALA A 236 2.20 -16.55 7.73
N LYS A 237 3.15 -16.60 8.67
CA LYS A 237 2.87 -17.06 10.05
C LYS A 237 1.88 -16.16 10.79
N LYS A 238 1.94 -14.84 10.54
CA LYS A 238 1.02 -13.86 11.14
C LYS A 238 -0.37 -13.94 10.50
N VAL A 239 -0.42 -14.08 9.17
CA VAL A 239 -1.67 -14.34 8.45
C VAL A 239 -2.32 -15.63 8.95
N ALA A 240 -1.54 -16.71 9.14
CA ALA A 240 -2.05 -17.96 9.69
C ALA A 240 -2.68 -17.80 11.09
N ALA A 241 -2.11 -16.95 11.96
CA ALA A 241 -2.70 -16.66 13.26
C ALA A 241 -4.06 -15.94 13.14
N ILE A 242 -4.23 -15.03 12.17
CA ILE A 242 -5.53 -14.39 11.88
C ILE A 242 -6.54 -15.48 11.49
N MET A 243 -6.14 -16.40 10.62
CA MET A 243 -7.01 -17.51 10.18
C MET A 243 -7.38 -18.45 11.33
N GLU A 244 -6.44 -18.75 12.23
CA GLU A 244 -6.71 -19.55 13.43
C GLU A 244 -7.76 -18.89 14.34
N HIS A 245 -7.68 -17.57 14.53
CA HIS A 245 -8.69 -16.83 15.28
C HIS A 245 -10.06 -16.86 14.58
N GLU A 246 -10.08 -16.71 13.26
CA GLU A 246 -11.30 -16.83 12.47
C GLU A 246 -11.97 -18.20 12.66
N GLU A 247 -11.21 -19.29 12.49
CA GLU A 247 -11.72 -20.65 12.67
C GLU A 247 -12.32 -20.86 14.07
N LYS A 248 -11.64 -20.38 15.12
CA LYS A 248 -12.15 -20.45 16.50
C LYS A 248 -13.45 -19.67 16.68
N ASN A 249 -13.53 -18.46 16.13
CA ASN A 249 -14.70 -17.60 16.25
C ASN A 249 -15.93 -18.19 15.53
N TYR A 250 -15.72 -18.87 14.40
CA TYR A 250 -16.80 -19.50 13.62
C TYR A 250 -17.05 -20.97 13.98
N ALA A 251 -16.27 -21.57 14.90
CA ALA A 251 -16.39 -22.98 15.26
C ALA A 251 -17.77 -23.35 15.85
N ALA A 252 -18.40 -22.43 16.60
CA ALA A 252 -19.73 -22.64 17.17
C ALA A 252 -20.83 -22.71 16.09
N LEU A 253 -20.72 -21.85 15.06
CA LEU A 253 -21.70 -21.77 13.97
C LEU A 253 -21.66 -22.99 13.04
N LYS A 254 -20.51 -23.68 12.94
CA LYS A 254 -20.39 -24.94 12.18
C LYS A 254 -21.05 -26.13 12.87
N LYS A 255 -21.19 -26.12 14.20
CA LYS A 255 -21.82 -27.23 14.94
C LYS A 255 -23.33 -27.27 14.78
N GLU A 256 -23.97 -26.10 14.70
CA GLU A 256 -25.42 -25.97 14.53
C GLU A 256 -25.89 -26.41 13.13
N SER A 257 -25.09 -26.21 12.07
CA SER A 257 -25.46 -26.64 10.72
C SER A 257 -25.36 -28.15 10.47
N THR A 258 -24.61 -28.88 11.32
CA THR A 258 -24.54 -30.35 11.30
C THR A 258 -25.60 -31.03 12.17
N GLN A 259 -26.29 -30.28 13.04
CA GLN A 259 -27.47 -30.74 13.76
C GLN A 259 -28.71 -30.19 13.03
N GLY A 260 -29.04 -30.80 11.88
CA GLY A 260 -30.36 -30.59 11.27
C GLY A 260 -31.48 -30.92 12.27
N PRO A 261 -32.70 -30.39 12.09
CA PRO A 261 -33.77 -30.54 13.07
C PRO A 261 -33.99 -32.04 13.32
N ALA A 262 -33.92 -32.44 14.59
CA ALA A 262 -34.46 -33.72 14.99
C ALA A 262 -35.96 -33.70 14.64
N CYS A 263 -36.38 -34.64 13.77
CA CYS A 263 -37.72 -34.94 13.28
C CYS A 263 -38.90 -34.14 13.87
#